data_AF-A0A926MJ48-F1
#
_entry.id   AF-A0A926MJ48-F1
#
_cell.length_a   1.000
_cell.length_b   1.000
_cell.length_c   1.000
_cell.angle_alpha   90.00
_cell.angle_beta   90.00
_cell.angle_gamma   90.00
#
_symmetry.space_group_name_H-M   'P 1'
#
loop_
_entity.id
_entity.type
_entity.pdbx_description
1 polymer ?
#
loop_
_entity_poly.entity_id
_entity_poly.type
_entity_poly.pdbx_seq_one_letter_code
_entity_poly.pdbx_strand_id
1 'polypeptide(L)'
;MKNLTKLFYILGFFFLTTAYSFSAEKVDYLKTDWSFKGLFGKFDRGSLQRGYQVYTEVCAACHSMKYLSYRNLGEKGGPEFSEAETKAIAASFEVLDGPNADGEMFTRPAKLSDKIVMP
;
A
#
# COMPACT_ATOMS: atom_id res chain seq x y z
N MET A 1 -8.94 -30.11 58.16
CA MET A 1 -7.51 -30.05 57.78
C MET A 1 -7.20 -30.77 56.45
N LYS A 2 -7.64 -32.01 56.23
CA LYS A 2 -7.35 -32.79 55.00
C LYS A 2 -7.92 -32.22 53.69
N ASN A 3 -9.05 -31.49 53.77
CA ASN A 3 -9.66 -30.83 52.59
C ASN A 3 -8.93 -29.53 52.23
N LEU A 4 -8.30 -28.88 53.22
CA LEU A 4 -7.53 -27.66 53.01
C LEU A 4 -6.19 -27.97 52.34
N THR A 5 -5.53 -29.05 52.75
CA THR A 5 -4.30 -29.53 52.09
C THR A 5 -4.56 -30.01 50.66
N LYS A 6 -5.68 -30.69 50.38
CA LYS A 6 -6.09 -31.03 49.00
C LYS A 6 -6.30 -29.79 48.12
N LEU A 7 -6.88 -28.72 48.69
CA LEU A 7 -7.09 -27.47 47.96
C LEU A 7 -5.75 -26.80 47.59
N PHE A 8 -4.77 -26.82 48.49
CA PHE A 8 -3.41 -26.35 48.21
C PHE A 8 -2.70 -27.17 47.12
N TYR A 9 -2.87 -28.49 47.10
CA TYR A 9 -2.32 -29.32 46.02
C TYR A 9 -2.97 -29.06 44.66
N ILE A 10 -4.30 -28.86 44.62
CA ILE A 10 -5.02 -28.55 43.37
C ILE A 10 -4.64 -27.16 42.84
N LEU A 11 -4.54 -26.14 43.71
CA LEU A 11 -4.09 -24.81 43.31
C LEU A 11 -2.63 -24.81 42.83
N GLY A 12 -1.75 -25.53 43.52
CA GLY A 12 -0.34 -25.67 43.13
C GLY A 12 -0.16 -26.35 41.78
N PHE A 13 -0.98 -27.37 41.49
CA PHE A 13 -0.95 -28.05 40.19
C PHE A 13 -1.49 -27.17 39.05
N PHE A 14 -2.52 -26.35 39.31
CA PHE A 14 -3.07 -25.42 38.33
C PHE A 14 -2.09 -24.28 37.97
N PHE A 15 -1.23 -23.87 38.91
CA PHE A 15 -0.20 -22.86 38.69
C PHE A 15 1.01 -23.37 37.90
N LEU A 16 1.28 -24.68 37.89
CA LEU A 16 2.38 -25.26 37.11
C LEU A 16 2.04 -25.46 35.63
N THR A 17 0.76 -25.47 35.25
CA THR A 17 0.31 -25.77 33.88
C THR A 17 0.01 -24.53 33.03
N THR A 18 0.27 -23.32 33.52
CA THR A 18 0.20 -22.11 32.68
C THR A 18 1.41 -22.09 31.75
N ALA A 19 1.31 -22.85 30.65
CA ALA A 19 2.24 -22.77 29.54
C ALA A 19 2.41 -21.31 29.11
N TYR A 20 3.66 -20.85 29.11
CA TYR A 20 4.06 -19.57 28.54
C TYR A 20 3.59 -19.52 27.08
N SER A 21 2.50 -18.81 26.82
CA SER A 21 2.07 -18.50 25.46
C SER A 21 2.91 -17.32 24.98
N PHE A 22 4.01 -17.59 24.29
CA PHE A 22 4.74 -16.56 23.56
C PHE A 22 3.90 -16.17 22.35
N SER A 23 3.12 -15.09 22.48
CA SER A 23 2.59 -14.39 21.31
C SER A 23 3.77 -13.80 20.54
N ALA A 24 3.70 -13.74 19.21
CA ALA A 24 4.67 -12.97 18.43
C ALA A 24 4.60 -11.52 18.91
N GLU A 25 5.57 -11.14 19.74
CA GLU A 25 5.63 -9.82 20.33
C GLU A 25 5.78 -8.78 19.23
N LYS A 26 5.13 -7.63 19.43
CA LYS A 26 5.26 -6.47 18.58
C LYS A 26 6.74 -6.12 18.44
N VAL A 27 7.32 -6.35 17.26
CA VAL A 27 8.67 -5.89 16.95
C VAL A 27 8.63 -4.37 16.82
N ASP A 28 9.52 -3.69 17.54
CA ASP A 28 9.71 -2.26 17.33
C ASP A 28 10.30 -2.04 15.93
N TYR A 29 9.53 -1.36 15.08
CA TYR A 29 9.99 -1.01 13.74
C TYR A 29 11.14 -0.01 13.79
N LEU A 30 11.94 -0.02 12.73
CA LEU A 30 12.96 1.00 12.48
C LEU A 30 12.32 2.39 12.52
N LYS A 31 12.88 3.26 13.35
CA LYS A 31 12.50 4.67 13.43
C LYS A 31 13.23 5.43 12.33
N THR A 32 12.52 5.79 11.28
CA THR A 32 13.04 6.59 10.19
C THR A 32 12.74 8.08 10.38
N ASP A 33 13.59 8.92 9.80
CA ASP A 33 13.40 10.37 9.79
C ASP A 33 12.91 10.83 8.41
N TRP A 34 11.59 10.82 8.23
CA TRP A 34 10.97 11.18 6.97
C TRP A 34 10.93 12.70 6.77
N SER A 35 11.10 13.17 5.53
CA SER A 35 11.00 14.60 5.19
C SER A 35 9.63 15.22 5.51
N PHE A 36 8.58 14.39 5.53
CA PHE A 36 7.20 14.79 5.80
C PHE A 36 6.81 14.64 7.28
N LYS A 37 7.75 14.25 8.14
CA LYS A 37 7.50 14.09 9.58
C LYS A 37 7.41 15.47 10.26
N GLY A 38 6.44 15.62 11.17
CA GLY A 38 6.24 16.85 11.95
C GLY A 38 5.22 17.81 11.33
N LEU A 39 4.84 18.84 12.09
CA LEU A 39 3.72 19.74 11.74
C LEU A 39 3.90 20.50 10.41
N PHE A 40 5.14 20.75 10.01
CA PHE A 40 5.47 21.49 8.77
C PHE A 40 6.24 20.63 7.76
N GLY A 41 6.28 19.31 7.97
CA GLY A 41 6.95 18.38 7.06
C GLY A 41 6.30 18.37 5.68
N LYS A 42 7.11 18.10 4.64
CA LYS A 42 6.62 17.97 3.26
C LYS A 42 7.20 16.72 2.60
N PHE A 43 6.43 16.15 1.67
CA PHE A 43 6.96 15.11 0.81
C PHE A 43 8.09 15.65 -0.05
N ASP A 44 9.20 14.92 -0.16
CA ASP A 44 10.20 15.16 -1.19
C ASP A 44 9.63 14.72 -2.55
N ARG A 45 9.47 15.68 -3.48
CA ARG A 45 8.89 15.44 -4.80
C ARG A 45 9.76 14.48 -5.63
N GLY A 46 11.08 14.61 -5.54
CA GLY A 46 11.99 13.67 -6.21
C GLY A 46 11.82 12.25 -5.66
N SER A 47 11.58 12.10 -4.35
CA SER A 47 11.26 10.81 -3.74
C SER A 47 9.93 10.25 -4.22
N LEU A 48 8.90 11.06 -4.41
CA LEU A 48 7.60 10.61 -4.93
C LEU A 48 7.70 10.14 -6.39
N GLN A 49 8.46 10.84 -7.23
CA GLN A 49 8.69 10.44 -8.63
C GLN A 49 9.44 9.10 -8.72
N ARG A 50 10.53 8.93 -7.95
CA ARG A 50 11.23 7.65 -7.85
C ARG A 50 10.34 6.54 -7.27
N GLY A 51 9.52 6.86 -6.28
CA GLY A 51 8.56 5.92 -5.69
C GLY A 51 7.52 5.44 -6.70
N TYR A 52 7.04 6.32 -7.58
CA TYR A 52 6.15 5.92 -8.68
C TYR A 52 6.85 4.98 -9.68
N GLN A 53 8.11 5.24 -10.01
CA GLN A 53 8.90 4.33 -10.86
C GLN A 53 8.99 2.93 -10.22
N VAL A 54 9.34 2.84 -8.94
CA VAL A 54 9.40 1.57 -8.21
C VAL A 54 8.04 0.85 -8.21
N TYR A 55 6.95 1.59 -7.98
CA TYR A 55 5.61 1.01 -8.06
C TYR A 55 5.36 0.39 -9.44
N THR A 56 5.61 1.15 -10.51
CA THR A 56 5.35 0.73 -11.88
C THR A 56 6.21 -0.48 -12.29
N GLU A 57 7.49 -0.50 -11.92
CA GLU A 57 8.44 -1.53 -12.35
C GLU A 57 8.40 -2.81 -11.50
N VAL A 58 7.96 -2.73 -10.23
CA VAL A 58 8.05 -3.84 -9.27
C VAL A 58 6.69 -4.25 -8.71
N CYS A 59 5.85 -3.29 -8.33
CA CYS A 59 4.64 -3.57 -7.58
C CYS A 59 3.41 -3.75 -8.47
N ALA A 60 3.33 -3.04 -9.60
CA ALA A 60 2.15 -2.96 -10.45
C ALA A 60 1.73 -4.31 -11.05
N ALA A 61 2.67 -5.26 -11.16
CA ALA A 61 2.40 -6.62 -11.62
C ALA A 61 1.56 -7.46 -10.64
N CYS A 62 1.47 -7.07 -9.36
CA CYS A 62 0.72 -7.80 -8.33
C CYS A 62 -0.24 -6.92 -7.52
N HIS A 63 0.01 -5.61 -7.45
CA HIS A 63 -0.74 -4.67 -6.62
C HIS A 63 -1.36 -3.53 -7.44
N SER A 64 -2.67 -3.36 -7.33
CA SER A 64 -3.39 -2.26 -7.97
C SER A 64 -3.39 -0.98 -7.14
N MET A 65 -3.45 0.17 -7.82
CA MET A 65 -3.76 1.47 -7.23
C MET A 65 -5.11 1.99 -7.74
N LYS A 66 -6.18 1.22 -7.52
CA LYS A 66 -7.52 1.45 -8.09
C LYS A 66 -8.15 2.82 -7.82
N TYR A 67 -7.69 3.52 -6.78
CA TYR A 67 -8.23 4.84 -6.43
C TYR A 67 -7.54 5.98 -7.18
N LEU A 68 -6.36 5.75 -7.75
CA LEU A 68 -5.58 6.76 -8.47
C LEU A 68 -5.82 6.70 -9.99
N SER A 69 -5.86 7.88 -10.59
CA SER A 69 -5.86 8.11 -12.03
C SER A 69 -4.52 8.72 -12.45
N TYR A 70 -4.14 8.60 -13.72
CA TYR A 70 -2.87 9.16 -14.21
C TYR A 70 -2.74 10.67 -13.96
N ARG A 71 -3.84 11.44 -14.02
CA ARG A 71 -3.85 12.87 -13.64
C ARG A 71 -3.28 13.16 -12.26
N ASN A 72 -3.41 12.24 -11.29
CA ASN A 72 -2.93 12.44 -9.93
C ASN A 72 -1.40 12.52 -9.86
N LEU A 73 -0.69 11.99 -10.86
CA LEU A 73 0.77 12.07 -10.94
C LEU A 73 1.27 13.50 -11.18
N GLY A 74 0.45 14.36 -11.81
CA GLY A 74 0.75 15.78 -12.03
C GLY A 74 0.06 16.73 -11.04
N GLU A 75 -0.72 16.21 -10.09
CA GLU A 75 -1.44 17.05 -9.13
C GLU A 75 -0.55 17.53 -7.98
N LYS A 76 -0.88 18.73 -7.47
CA LYS A 76 -0.20 19.32 -6.32
C LYS A 76 -0.30 18.41 -5.10
N GLY A 77 0.83 18.18 -4.44
CA GLY A 77 0.95 17.26 -3.31
C GLY A 77 1.26 15.81 -3.71
N GLY A 78 1.26 15.49 -5.00
CA GLY A 78 1.74 14.23 -5.55
C GLY A 78 3.19 14.33 -6.09
N PRO A 79 3.56 13.48 -7.06
CA PRO A 79 4.85 13.56 -7.75
C PRO A 79 5.06 14.84 -8.56
N GLU A 80 3.98 15.57 -8.89
CA GLU A 80 3.99 16.85 -9.61
C GLU A 80 4.78 16.79 -10.94
N PHE A 81 4.63 15.68 -11.69
CA PHE A 81 5.10 15.63 -13.07
C PHE A 81 4.43 16.73 -13.90
N SER A 82 5.12 17.24 -14.92
CA SER A 82 4.50 18.15 -15.88
C SER A 82 3.32 17.47 -16.58
N GLU A 83 2.41 18.27 -17.13
CA GLU A 83 1.27 17.74 -17.89
C GLU A 83 1.75 16.90 -19.09
N ALA A 84 2.84 17.31 -19.74
CA ALA A 84 3.43 16.59 -20.86
C ALA A 84 3.99 15.23 -20.42
N GLU A 85 4.74 15.18 -19.32
CA GLU A 85 5.24 13.93 -18.75
C GLU A 85 4.10 13.02 -18.30
N THR A 86 3.08 13.56 -17.64
CA THR A 86 1.93 12.78 -17.18
C THR A 86 1.15 12.17 -18.34
N LYS A 87 0.97 12.93 -19.44
CA LYS A 87 0.37 12.40 -20.67
C LYS A 87 1.22 11.31 -21.30
N ALA A 88 2.54 11.51 -21.35
CA ALA A 88 3.47 10.51 -21.87
C ALA A 88 3.45 9.22 -21.04
N ILE A 89 3.43 9.34 -19.71
CA ILE A 89 3.30 8.22 -18.77
C ILE A 89 1.97 7.49 -18.98
N ALA A 90 0.85 8.20 -19.10
CA ALA A 90 -0.43 7.55 -19.36
C ALA A 90 -0.42 6.79 -20.69
N ALA A 91 0.08 7.43 -21.75
CA ALA A 91 0.10 6.87 -23.09
C ALA A 91 1.03 5.66 -23.26
N SER A 92 1.93 5.38 -22.30
CA SER A 92 2.74 4.15 -22.33
C SER A 92 1.98 2.90 -21.90
N PHE A 93 0.73 3.04 -21.45
CA PHE A 93 -0.13 1.92 -21.07
C PHE A 93 -1.35 1.84 -21.98
N GLU A 94 -1.84 0.62 -22.19
CA GLU A 94 -3.08 0.36 -22.92
C GLU A 94 -4.25 0.13 -21.95
N VAL A 95 -5.42 0.62 -22.33
CA VAL A 95 -6.68 0.39 -21.63
C VAL A 95 -7.74 -0.07 -22.60
N LEU A 96 -8.64 -0.93 -22.13
CA LEU A 96 -9.83 -1.34 -22.87
C LEU A 96 -10.88 -0.22 -22.84
N ASP A 97 -11.47 0.09 -23.99
CA ASP A 97 -12.55 1.07 -24.16
C ASP A 97 -13.58 0.55 -25.18
N GLY A 98 -14.69 1.28 -25.33
CA GLY A 98 -15.77 0.96 -26.25
C GLY A 98 -17.11 0.68 -25.55
N PRO A 99 -18.08 0.11 -26.28
CA PRO A 99 -17.96 -0.40 -27.66
C PRO A 99 -17.81 0.68 -28.73
N ASN A 100 -17.25 0.32 -29.88
CA ASN A 100 -17.20 1.14 -31.10
C ASN A 100 -18.56 1.09 -31.85
N ALA A 101 -18.61 1.70 -33.05
CA ALA A 101 -19.84 1.75 -33.87
C ALA A 101 -20.34 0.36 -34.32
N ASP A 102 -19.45 -0.62 -34.41
CA ASP A 102 -19.76 -2.00 -34.79
C ASP A 102 -20.13 -2.87 -33.58
N GLY A 103 -20.10 -2.30 -32.36
CA GLY A 103 -20.41 -3.00 -31.11
C GLY A 103 -19.20 -3.71 -30.48
N GLU A 104 -17.99 -3.47 -30.98
CA GLU A 104 -16.77 -4.16 -30.56
C GLU A 104 -15.97 -3.33 -29.54
N MET A 105 -15.40 -4.00 -28.53
CA MET A 105 -14.45 -3.36 -27.61
C MET A 105 -13.07 -3.23 -28.27
N PHE A 106 -12.33 -2.18 -27.93
CA PHE A 106 -11.01 -1.91 -28.49
C PHE A 106 -10.02 -1.45 -27.43
N THR A 107 -8.72 -1.58 -27.70
CA THR A 107 -7.67 -1.02 -26.84
C THR A 107 -7.22 0.33 -27.35
N ARG A 108 -6.85 1.22 -26.43
CA ARG A 108 -6.23 2.50 -26.75
C ARG A 108 -5.18 2.88 -25.72
N PRO A 109 -4.27 3.81 -26.05
CA PRO A 109 -3.42 4.44 -25.06
C PRO A 109 -4.25 5.08 -23.93
N ALA A 110 -3.77 4.97 -22.69
CA ALA A 110 -4.44 5.58 -21.56
C ALA A 110 -4.32 7.11 -21.63
N LYS A 111 -5.34 7.80 -21.11
CA LYS A 111 -5.40 9.26 -20.96
C LYS A 111 -5.41 9.62 -19.48
N LEU A 112 -5.20 10.90 -19.17
CA LEU A 112 -5.09 11.41 -17.80
C LEU A 112 -6.26 11.03 -16.87
N SER A 113 -7.48 10.91 -17.41
CA SER A 113 -8.66 10.55 -16.62
C SER A 113 -8.71 9.07 -16.24
N ASP A 114 -8.02 8.20 -16.99
CA ASP A 114 -8.05 6.77 -16.76
C ASP A 114 -7.39 6.41 -15.42
N LYS A 115 -7.87 5.31 -14.83
CA LYS A 115 -7.25 4.72 -13.65
C LYS A 115 -5.91 4.09 -14.02
N ILE A 116 -5.01 4.01 -13.04
CA ILE A 116 -3.77 3.25 -13.21
C ILE A 116 -4.14 1.80 -13.52
N VAL A 117 -3.52 1.25 -14.56
CA VAL A 117 -3.78 -0.13 -15.01
C VAL A 117 -3.57 -1.11 -13.86
N MET A 118 -4.45 -2.09 -13.78
CA MET A 118 -4.41 -3.12 -12.74
C MET A 118 -3.72 -4.37 -13.29
N PRO A 119 -3.02 -5.13 -12.43
CA PRO A 119 -2.48 -6.45 -12.80
C PRO A 119 -3.57 -7.44 -13.19
#